data_AF-A0A537ZCZ4-F1
#
_entry.id   AF-A0A537ZCZ4-F1
#
_cell.length_a   1.000
_cell.length_b   1.000
_cell.length_c   1.000
_cell.angle_alpha   90.00
_cell.angle_beta   90.00
_cell.angle_gamma   90.00
#
_symmetry.space_group_name_H-M   'P 1'
#
loop_
_entity.id
_entity.type
_entity.pdbx_description
1 polymer ?
#
loop_
_entity_poly.entity_id
_entity_poly.type
_entity_poly.pdbx_seq_one_letter_code
_entity_poly.pdbx_strand_id
1 'polypeptide(L)'
;MRTVLSPPAGESLGEKSFSTGTPLGIGVGPDGTLYYADIGIVINSQGIGPGSEGTVRRIRFVDGEPQPPELMGRGLAFPDGIGIYVLRRK
;
A
#
# COMPACT_ATOMS: atom_id res chain seq x y z
N MET A 1 18.18 -0.95 7.77
CA MET A 1 16.78 -1.35 7.46
C MET A 1 15.86 -0.64 8.45
N ARG A 2 14.76 -0.03 8.00
CA ARG A 2 13.76 0.66 8.85
C ARG A 2 12.39 0.04 8.61
N THR A 3 11.70 -0.32 9.69
CA THR A 3 10.26 -0.63 9.63
C THR A 3 9.48 0.69 9.69
N VAL A 4 8.54 0.90 8.77
CA VAL A 4 7.67 2.09 8.76
C VAL A 4 6.43 1.82 9.60
N LEU A 5 5.66 0.80 9.27
CA LEU A 5 4.50 0.34 10.03
C LEU A 5 4.46 -1.19 10.03
N SER A 6 3.71 -1.75 10.98
CA SER A 6 3.28 -3.15 10.99
C SER A 6 1.81 -3.24 10.58
N PRO A 7 1.35 -4.38 10.06
CA PRO A 7 -0.08 -4.62 9.88
C PRO A 7 -0.85 -4.43 11.20
N PRO A 8 -2.15 -4.09 11.15
CA PRO A 8 -2.97 -3.96 12.35
C PRO A 8 -2.91 -5.21 13.22
N ALA A 9 -2.88 -5.00 14.54
CA ALA A 9 -2.77 -6.09 15.50
C ALA A 9 -3.93 -7.08 15.36
N GLY A 10 -3.62 -8.38 15.38
CA GLY A 10 -4.61 -9.45 15.25
C GLY A 10 -4.99 -9.79 13.81
N GLU A 11 -4.50 -9.06 12.81
CA GLU A 11 -4.65 -9.45 11.41
C GLU A 11 -3.55 -10.44 10.99
N SER A 12 -3.92 -11.36 10.10
CA SER A 12 -3.00 -12.28 9.44
C SER A 12 -3.37 -12.42 7.96
N LEU A 13 -2.39 -12.75 7.14
CA LEU A 13 -2.63 -13.03 5.73
C LEU A 13 -3.38 -14.36 5.58
N GLY A 14 -4.50 -14.35 4.85
CA GLY A 14 -5.35 -15.53 4.65
C GLY A 14 -6.32 -15.34 3.49
N GLU A 15 -7.53 -15.86 3.61
CA GLU A 15 -8.60 -15.67 2.60
C GLU A 15 -8.93 -14.20 2.34
N LYS A 16 -8.61 -13.34 3.31
CA LYS A 16 -8.65 -11.89 3.20
C LYS A 16 -7.23 -11.34 3.32
N SER A 17 -6.96 -10.28 2.58
CA SER A 17 -5.74 -9.49 2.75
C SER A 17 -5.80 -8.65 4.01
N PHE A 18 -4.66 -8.07 4.41
CA PHE A 18 -4.62 -7.06 5.46
C PHE A 18 -5.53 -5.89 5.10
N SER A 19 -6.19 -5.28 6.10
CA SER A 19 -7.06 -4.12 5.88
C SER A 19 -6.29 -2.90 5.35
N THR A 20 -4.99 -2.83 5.62
CA THR A 20 -4.04 -1.84 5.08
C THR A 20 -3.29 -2.33 3.83
N GLY A 21 -3.60 -3.54 3.35
CA GLY A 21 -3.02 -4.13 2.15
C GLY A 21 -1.63 -4.74 2.31
N THR A 22 -1.12 -5.21 1.17
CA THR A 22 0.17 -5.88 0.98
C THR A 22 0.99 -5.09 -0.05
N PRO A 23 1.84 -4.13 0.38
CA PRO A 23 2.59 -3.27 -0.54
C PRO A 23 3.43 -4.07 -1.54
N LEU A 24 3.21 -3.85 -2.84
CA LEU A 24 3.99 -4.47 -3.92
C LEU A 24 4.86 -3.45 -4.67
N GLY A 25 4.27 -2.30 -5.01
CA GLY A 25 4.99 -1.15 -5.58
C GLY A 25 5.10 -0.04 -4.56
N ILE A 26 6.28 0.57 -4.39
CA ILE A 26 6.51 1.67 -3.45
C ILE A 26 7.15 2.86 -4.17
N GLY A 27 6.66 4.07 -3.88
CA GLY A 27 7.24 5.33 -4.34
C GLY A 27 7.24 6.36 -3.21
N VAL A 28 8.21 7.26 -3.22
CA VAL A 28 8.31 8.34 -2.21
C VAL A 28 8.20 9.68 -2.92
N GLY A 29 7.26 10.51 -2.46
CA GLY A 29 7.09 11.88 -2.95
C GLY A 29 8.22 12.80 -2.48
N PRO A 30 8.39 13.98 -3.11
CA PRO A 30 9.40 14.95 -2.70
C PRO A 30 9.16 15.56 -1.31
N ASP A 31 7.94 15.43 -0.78
CA ASP A 31 7.55 15.81 0.58
C ASP A 31 7.85 14.70 1.62
N GLY A 32 8.41 13.56 1.19
CA GLY A 32 8.67 12.41 2.04
C GLY A 32 7.47 11.50 2.26
N THR A 33 6.29 11.81 1.69
CA THR A 33 5.13 10.92 1.76
C THR A 33 5.43 9.62 1.00
N LEU A 34 5.20 8.47 1.64
CA LEU A 34 5.34 7.16 1.00
C LEU A 34 4.00 6.78 0.37
N TYR A 35 4.03 6.31 -0.87
CA TYR A 35 2.87 5.79 -1.58
C TYR A 35 3.12 4.33 -1.92
N TYR A 36 2.08 3.51 -1.88
CA TYR A 36 2.20 2.13 -2.32
C TYR A 36 0.99 1.66 -3.12
N ALA A 37 1.29 0.85 -4.14
CA ALA A 37 0.34 0.03 -4.87
C ALA A 37 0.24 -1.34 -4.18
N ASP A 38 -0.97 -1.87 -4.12
CA ASP A 38 -1.32 -3.10 -3.42
C ASP A 38 -2.30 -3.91 -4.27
N ILE A 39 -1.94 -5.16 -4.56
CA ILE A 39 -2.80 -6.12 -5.27
C ILE A 39 -3.69 -6.94 -4.32
N GLY A 40 -3.65 -6.64 -3.02
CA GLY A 40 -4.46 -7.28 -1.99
C GLY A 40 -4.19 -8.77 -1.90
N ILE A 41 -2.93 -9.19 -1.72
CA ILE A 41 -2.54 -10.61 -1.69
C ILE A 41 -3.46 -11.38 -0.73
N VAL A 42 -3.91 -12.55 -1.18
CA VAL A 42 -4.69 -13.53 -0.42
C VAL A 42 -4.07 -14.91 -0.52
N ILE A 43 -4.46 -15.78 0.41
CA ILE A 43 -4.14 -17.21 0.42
C ILE A 43 -5.47 -17.96 0.35
N ASN A 44 -5.65 -18.77 -0.69
CA ASN A 44 -6.84 -19.60 -0.87
C ASN A 44 -6.45 -21.00 -1.39
N SER A 45 -7.44 -21.82 -1.70
CA SER A 45 -7.23 -23.21 -2.19
C SER A 45 -6.44 -23.29 -3.51
N GLN A 46 -6.35 -22.19 -4.27
CA GLN A 46 -5.60 -22.10 -5.52
C GLN A 46 -4.15 -21.63 -5.30
N GLY A 47 -3.79 -21.19 -4.09
CA GLY A 47 -2.44 -20.75 -3.73
C GLY A 47 -2.37 -19.33 -3.19
N ILE A 48 -1.20 -18.71 -3.33
CA ILE A 48 -0.92 -17.32 -2.92
C ILE A 48 -0.96 -16.45 -4.18
N GLY A 49 -1.76 -15.38 -4.17
CA GLY A 49 -1.92 -14.53 -5.34
C GLY A 49 -2.70 -13.25 -5.06
N PRO A 50 -2.96 -12.44 -6.09
CA PRO A 50 -3.71 -11.20 -5.94
C PRO A 50 -5.16 -11.45 -5.51
N GLY A 51 -5.67 -10.55 -4.69
CA GLY A 51 -7.08 -10.50 -4.33
C GLY A 51 -7.92 -9.83 -5.42
N SER A 52 -9.21 -9.66 -5.14
CA SER A 52 -10.17 -9.07 -6.08
C SER A 52 -10.12 -7.54 -6.14
N GLU A 53 -9.46 -6.89 -5.18
CA GLU A 53 -9.55 -5.44 -4.96
C GLU A 53 -8.15 -4.84 -4.77
N GLY A 54 -7.55 -4.35 -5.86
CA GLY A 54 -6.31 -3.59 -5.80
C GLY A 54 -6.54 -2.18 -5.27
N THR A 55 -5.55 -1.64 -4.56
CA THR A 55 -5.61 -0.30 -3.98
C THR A 55 -4.31 0.49 -4.19
N VAL A 56 -4.42 1.80 -4.05
CA VAL A 56 -3.27 2.68 -3.82
C VAL A 56 -3.51 3.39 -2.50
N ARG A 57 -2.48 3.46 -1.67
CA ARG A 57 -2.51 4.12 -0.36
C ARG A 57 -1.30 5.01 -0.19
N ARG A 58 -1.37 5.95 0.76
CA ARG A 58 -0.23 6.78 1.17
C ARG A 58 -0.01 6.77 2.68
N ILE A 59 1.23 6.92 3.10
CA ILE A 59 1.67 7.10 4.49
C ILE A 59 2.37 8.45 4.56
N ARG A 60 1.75 9.39 5.27
CA ARG A 60 2.37 10.67 5.61
C ARG A 60 3.31 10.49 6.80
N PHE A 61 4.29 11.37 6.90
CA PHE A 61 5.14 11.48 8.08
C PHE A 61 4.91 12.85 8.72
N VAL A 62 4.67 12.89 10.03
CA VAL A 62 4.55 14.12 10.82
C VAL A 62 5.66 14.09 11.85
N ASP A 63 6.56 15.07 11.81
CA ASP A 63 7.76 15.12 12.67
C ASP A 63 8.62 13.83 12.62
N GLY A 64 8.66 13.18 11.46
CA GLY A 64 9.39 11.93 11.24
C GLY A 64 8.61 10.65 11.60
N GLU A 65 7.44 10.79 12.23
CA GLU A 65 6.57 9.68 12.65
C GLU A 65 5.56 9.31 11.57
N PRO A 66 5.50 8.02 11.16
CA PRO A 66 4.56 7.56 10.15
C PRO A 66 3.13 7.58 10.66
N GLN A 67 2.22 8.09 9.83
CA GLN A 67 0.79 8.11 10.11
C GLN A 67 0.10 6.85 9.53
N PRO A 68 -1.10 6.48 9.99
CA PRO A 68 -1.86 5.39 9.40
C PRO A 68 -2.03 5.53 7.88
N PRO A 69 -2.02 4.43 7.11
CA PRO A 69 -2.18 4.51 5.66
C PRO A 69 -3.54 5.09 5.26
N GLU A 70 -3.54 6.05 4.35
CA GLU A 70 -4.73 6.68 3.79
C GLU A 70 -5.03 6.08 2.42
N LEU A 71 -6.29 5.68 2.19
CA LEU A 71 -6.74 5.15 0.90
C LEU A 71 -6.82 6.26 -0.15
N MET A 72 -6.11 6.07 -1.26
CA MET A 72 -6.07 7.00 -2.39
C MET A 72 -6.89 6.49 -3.59
N GLY A 73 -6.93 5.16 -3.78
CA GLY A 73 -7.68 4.51 -4.86
C GLY A 73 -8.02 3.07 -4.50
N ARG A 74 -9.12 2.55 -5.07
CA ARG A 74 -9.67 1.22 -4.83
C ARG A 74 -10.26 0.62 -6.11
N GLY A 75 -10.52 -0.69 -6.13
CA GLY A 75 -11.06 -1.38 -7.31
C GLY A 75 -10.10 -1.39 -8.49
N LEU A 76 -8.80 -1.31 -8.23
CA LEU A 76 -7.79 -1.32 -9.28
C LEU A 76 -7.51 -2.75 -9.72
N ALA A 77 -7.41 -2.96 -11.04
CA ALA A 77 -7.05 -4.24 -11.61
C ALA A 77 -5.54 -4.48 -11.47
N PHE A 78 -5.16 -5.19 -10.41
CA PHE A 78 -3.78 -5.66 -10.19
C PHE A 78 -2.69 -4.57 -10.25
N PRO A 79 -2.77 -3.49 -9.45
CA PRO A 79 -1.73 -2.46 -9.43
C PRO A 79 -0.44 -2.99 -8.77
N ASP A 80 0.61 -3.18 -9.55
CA ASP A 80 1.88 -3.77 -9.11
C ASP A 80 3.03 -2.75 -8.98
N GLY A 81 3.00 -1.69 -9.78
CA GLY A 81 3.93 -0.58 -9.75
C GLY A 81 3.27 0.74 -9.35
N ILE A 82 4.07 1.70 -8.88
CA ILE A 82 3.61 3.07 -8.65
C ILE A 82 4.67 4.08 -9.11
N GLY A 83 4.24 5.08 -9.88
CA GLY A 83 5.05 6.21 -10.31
C GLY A 83 4.56 7.49 -9.65
N ILE A 84 5.47 8.31 -9.16
CA ILE A 84 5.13 9.61 -8.56
C ILE A 84 5.47 10.71 -9.56
N TYR A 85 4.44 11.41 -10.02
CA TYR A 85 4.59 12.57 -10.87
C TYR A 85 4.17 13.83 -10.10
N VAL A 86 5.08 14.80 -10.03
CA VAL A 86 4.80 16.11 -9.46
C VAL A 86 4.89 17.15 -10.57
N LEU A 87 3.75 17.75 -10.90
CA LEU A 87 3.70 18.82 -11.87
C LEU A 87 4.45 20.03 -11.31
N ARG A 88 5.56 20.40 -11.94
CA ARG A 88 6.18 21.71 -11.71
C ARG A 88 5.49 22.72 -12.61
N ARG A 89 4.73 23.65 -12.02
CA ARG A 89 4.31 24.85 -12.74
C ARG A 89 5.57 25.72 -12.95
N LYS A 90 5.77 26.13 -14.20
CA LYS A 90 6.80 27.11 -14.57
C LYS A 90 6.43 28.48 -14.04
#